data_AF-A0A023G0A1-F1
#
_entry.id   AF-A0A023G0A1-F1
#
_cell.length_a   1.000
_cell.length_b   1.000
_cell.length_c   1.000
_cell.angle_alpha   90.00
_cell.angle_beta   90.00
_cell.angle_gamma   90.00
#
_symmetry.space_group_name_H-M   'P 1'
#
loop_
_entity.id
_entity.type
_entity.pdbx_description
1 polymer ?
#
loop_
_entity_poly.entity_id
_entity_poly.type
_entity_poly.pdbx_seq_one_letter_code
_entity_poly.pdbx_strand_id
1 'polypeptide(L)'
;MAKTIFCFLALTLFAVALGTDSKCQNQYREDDECDTDQQRLVTPIFHYDTSSQKCYAGPICDEKDRAKYFPSMEECKTKCNAREDSEEGALGLED
;
A
#
# COMPACT_ATOMS: atom_id res chain seq x y z
N MET A 1 15.40 41.18 12.45
CA MET A 1 14.15 40.40 12.48
C MET A 1 14.17 39.34 11.37
N ALA A 2 15.05 38.34 11.47
CA ALA A 2 15.36 37.40 10.38
C ALA A 2 15.47 35.93 10.85
N LYS A 3 14.94 35.63 12.05
CA LYS A 3 15.16 34.34 12.73
C LYS A 3 13.93 33.43 12.73
N THR A 4 12.78 33.93 12.28
CA THR A 4 11.50 33.19 12.26
C THR A 4 11.14 32.60 10.89
N ILE A 5 11.85 32.98 9.82
CA ILE A 5 11.55 32.55 8.44
C ILE A 5 12.15 31.16 8.14
N PHE A 6 13.25 30.78 8.81
CA PHE A 6 13.93 29.51 8.55
C PHE A 6 13.16 28.27 9.04
N CYS A 7 12.24 28.43 10.00
CA CYS A 7 11.46 27.30 10.52
C CYS A 7 10.32 26.88 9.57
N PHE A 8 9.77 27.80 8.78
CA PHE A 8 8.64 27.48 7.89
C PHE A 8 9.07 26.63 6.69
N LEU A 9 10.30 26.76 6.20
CA LEU A 9 10.80 25.98 5.06
C LEU A 9 11.05 24.50 5.41
N ALA A 10 11.41 24.20 6.65
CA ALA A 10 11.58 22.81 7.10
C ALA A 10 10.24 22.05 7.22
N LEU A 11 9.16 22.76 7.59
CA LEU A 11 7.82 22.18 7.72
C LEU A 11 7.19 21.83 6.37
N THR A 12 7.48 22.58 5.31
CA THR A 12 6.94 22.30 3.97
C THR A 12 7.64 21.13 3.27
N LEU A 13 8.90 20.82 3.62
CA LEU A 13 9.65 19.71 3.02
C LEU A 13 9.15 18.33 3.48
N PHE A 14 8.56 18.23 4.68
CA PHE A 14 7.97 16.98 5.16
C PHE A 14 6.66 16.62 4.45
N ALA A 15 5.91 17.60 3.93
CA ALA A 15 4.66 17.35 3.23
C ALA A 15 4.87 16.80 1.80
N VAL A 16 6.02 17.07 1.18
CA VAL A 16 6.33 16.62 -0.19
C VAL A 16 6.84 15.18 -0.22
N ALA A 17 7.39 14.67 0.89
CA ALA A 17 7.79 13.26 1.03
C ALA A 17 6.58 12.31 1.22
N LEU A 18 5.41 12.85 1.58
CA LEU A 18 4.14 12.16 1.78
C LEU A 18 3.17 12.44 0.62
N GLY A 19 3.67 12.64 -0.61
CA GLY A 19 2.82 12.57 -1.79
C GLY A 19 2.16 11.20 -1.81
N THR A 20 0.90 11.12 -1.37
CA THR A 20 0.11 9.89 -1.34
C THR A 20 0.19 9.25 -2.71
N ASP A 21 0.94 8.15 -2.81
CA ASP A 21 1.03 7.37 -4.04
C ASP A 21 -0.40 6.97 -4.41
N SER A 22 -0.82 7.22 -5.66
CA SER A 22 -2.19 6.94 -6.09
C SER A 22 -2.56 5.47 -5.92
N LYS A 23 -1.57 4.57 -5.91
CA LYS A 23 -1.75 3.14 -5.65
C LYS A 23 -2.23 2.86 -4.22
N CYS A 24 -1.94 3.76 -3.28
CA CYS A 24 -2.40 3.67 -1.88
C CYS A 24 -3.84 4.15 -1.68
N GLN A 25 -4.51 4.66 -2.73
CA GLN A 25 -5.91 5.05 -2.67
C GLN A 25 -6.84 3.92 -3.15
N ASN A 26 -6.28 2.82 -3.65
CA ASN A 26 -7.07 1.73 -4.18
C ASN A 26 -7.73 0.91 -3.07
N GLN A 27 -8.93 0.40 -3.32
CA GLN A 27 -9.54 -0.62 -2.48
C GLN A 27 -9.35 -1.96 -3.18
N TYR A 28 -8.40 -2.75 -2.71
CA TYR A 28 -8.16 -4.08 -3.26
C TYR A 28 -9.35 -5.00 -2.98
N ARG A 29 -9.86 -5.63 -4.04
CA ARG A 29 -10.91 -6.65 -3.98
C ARG A 29 -10.53 -7.76 -4.95
N GLU A 30 -10.26 -8.94 -4.42
CA GLU A 30 -9.75 -10.06 -5.22
C GLU A 30 -10.68 -10.41 -6.40
N ASP A 31 -12.00 -10.30 -6.19
CA ASP A 31 -13.01 -10.60 -7.21
C ASP A 31 -13.08 -9.53 -8.32
N ASP A 32 -12.55 -8.33 -8.11
CA ASP A 32 -12.61 -7.22 -9.08
C ASP A 32 -11.38 -7.17 -10.00
N GLU A 33 -10.33 -7.93 -9.71
CA GLU A 33 -9.06 -7.87 -10.48
C GLU A 33 -9.08 -8.71 -11.76
N CYS A 34 -9.83 -9.80 -11.76
CA CYS A 34 -9.78 -10.83 -12.79
C CYS A 34 -11.14 -11.51 -12.95
N ASP A 35 -11.71 -11.46 -14.16
CA ASP A 35 -12.89 -12.25 -14.48
C ASP A 35 -12.58 -13.76 -14.45
N THR A 36 -13.63 -14.58 -14.31
CA THR A 36 -13.50 -16.05 -14.19
C THR A 36 -12.88 -16.71 -15.44
N ASP A 37 -13.01 -16.08 -16.59
CA ASP A 37 -12.51 -16.55 -17.89
C ASP A 37 -11.13 -15.98 -18.27
N GLN A 38 -10.55 -15.09 -17.44
CA GLN A 38 -9.25 -14.48 -17.72
C GLN A 38 -8.08 -15.29 -17.15
N GLN A 39 -6.97 -15.31 -17.89
CA GLN A 39 -5.75 -15.96 -17.44
C GLN A 39 -5.02 -15.08 -16.42
N ARG A 40 -5.00 -15.52 -15.16
CA ARG A 40 -4.24 -14.87 -14.08
C ARG A 40 -2.74 -14.98 -14.35
N LEU A 41 -2.05 -13.85 -14.32
CA LEU A 41 -0.59 -13.79 -14.37
C LEU A 41 -0.02 -14.14 -13.00
N VAL A 42 0.87 -15.14 -12.95
CA VAL A 42 1.48 -15.65 -11.71
C VAL A 42 2.71 -14.85 -11.29
N THR A 43 2.72 -13.54 -11.58
CA THR A 43 3.82 -12.66 -11.19
C THR A 43 3.53 -12.08 -9.82
N PRO A 44 4.48 -12.10 -8.86
CA PRO A 44 4.25 -11.49 -7.56
C PRO A 44 4.01 -9.99 -7.72
N ILE A 45 2.78 -9.56 -7.41
CA ILE A 45 2.36 -8.16 -7.42
C ILE A 45 1.57 -7.89 -6.15
N PHE A 46 1.73 -6.67 -5.62
CA PHE A 46 1.26 -6.31 -4.29
C PHE A 46 0.25 -5.16 -4.35
N HIS A 47 -0.88 -5.39 -3.70
CA HIS A 47 -2.05 -4.54 -3.69
C HIS A 47 -2.22 -3.92 -2.32
N TYR A 48 -2.45 -2.61 -2.26
CA TYR A 48 -2.85 -1.96 -1.02
C TYR A 48 -4.37 -1.98 -0.89
N ASP A 49 -4.86 -2.41 0.27
CA ASP A 49 -6.26 -2.28 0.63
C ASP A 49 -6.42 -1.14 1.65
N THR A 50 -7.04 -0.06 1.20
CA THR A 50 -7.39 1.09 2.05
C THR A 50 -8.29 0.72 3.23
N SER A 51 -9.12 -0.33 3.12
CA SER A 51 -10.08 -0.68 4.17
C SER A 51 -9.43 -1.36 5.37
N SER A 52 -8.55 -2.34 5.13
CA SER A 52 -7.73 -2.98 6.16
C SER A 52 -6.43 -2.24 6.47
N GLN A 53 -6.03 -1.28 5.62
CA GLN A 53 -4.73 -0.62 5.60
C GLN A 53 -3.56 -1.61 5.46
N LYS A 54 -3.76 -2.71 4.73
CA LYS A 54 -2.76 -3.77 4.54
C LYS A 54 -2.34 -3.93 3.08
N CYS A 55 -1.22 -4.62 2.88
CA CYS A 55 -0.71 -4.98 1.57
C CYS A 55 -0.88 -6.49 1.34
N TYR A 56 -1.44 -6.88 0.21
CA TYR A 56 -1.72 -8.28 -0.14
C TYR A 56 -1.00 -8.67 -1.42
N ALA A 57 -0.54 -9.92 -1.49
CA ALA A 57 -0.15 -10.51 -2.76
C ALA A 57 -1.42 -10.95 -3.50
N GLY A 58 -1.56 -10.58 -4.76
CA GLY A 58 -2.72 -10.93 -5.57
C GLY A 58 -2.33 -11.11 -7.04
N PRO A 59 -3.16 -11.74 -7.87
CA PRO A 59 -2.91 -11.83 -9.31
C PRO A 59 -3.22 -10.49 -10.01
N ILE A 60 -2.80 -10.40 -11.27
CA ILE A 60 -3.32 -9.46 -12.28
C ILE A 60 -3.66 -10.24 -13.54
N CYS A 61 -4.55 -9.71 -14.37
CA CYS A 61 -4.97 -10.37 -15.61
C CYS A 61 -4.44 -9.72 -16.90
N ASP A 62 -3.99 -8.45 -16.85
CA ASP A 62 -3.27 -7.79 -17.95
C ASP A 62 -1.93 -7.23 -17.43
N GLU A 63 -0.85 -7.41 -18.20
CA GLU A 63 0.46 -6.82 -17.87
C GLU A 63 0.41 -5.29 -17.77
N LYS A 64 -0.52 -4.64 -18.46
CA LYS A 64 -0.72 -3.17 -18.36
C LYS A 64 -1.13 -2.75 -16.96
N ASP A 65 -1.81 -3.62 -16.21
CA ASP A 65 -2.28 -3.32 -14.86
C ASP A 65 -1.14 -3.36 -13.84
N ARG A 66 0.01 -3.94 -14.19
CA ARG A 66 1.20 -3.97 -13.34
C ARG A 66 1.61 -2.58 -12.82
N ALA A 67 1.40 -1.54 -13.62
CA ALA A 67 1.73 -0.16 -13.23
C ALA A 67 0.84 0.39 -12.10
N LYS A 68 -0.36 -0.19 -11.90
CA LYS A 68 -1.32 0.21 -10.86
C LYS A 68 -0.96 -0.31 -9.47
N TYR A 69 0.00 -1.23 -9.39
CA TYR A 69 0.33 -1.96 -8.17
C TYR A 69 1.82 -1.86 -7.83
N PHE A 70 2.21 -2.45 -6.71
CA PHE A 70 3.59 -2.45 -6.26
C PHE A 70 4.30 -3.74 -6.68
N PRO A 71 5.57 -3.65 -7.12
CA PRO A 71 6.37 -4.83 -7.48
C PRO A 71 6.91 -5.58 -6.26
N SER A 72 6.84 -4.99 -5.06
CA SER A 72 7.30 -5.63 -3.82
C SER A 72 6.40 -5.29 -2.63
N MET A 73 6.34 -6.22 -1.67
CA MET A 73 5.63 -6.03 -0.41
C MET A 73 6.21 -4.86 0.40
N GLU A 74 7.54 -4.77 0.46
CA GLU A 74 8.24 -3.71 1.21
C GLU A 74 7.90 -2.32 0.65
N GLU A 75 7.87 -2.18 -0.69
CA GLU A 75 7.51 -0.92 -1.33
C GLU A 75 6.05 -0.54 -1.04
N CYS A 76 5.11 -1.49 -1.12
CA CYS A 76 3.71 -1.24 -0.75
C CYS A 76 3.59 -0.75 0.70
N LYS A 77 4.22 -1.47 1.65
CA LYS A 77 4.18 -1.11 3.08
C LYS A 77 4.77 0.27 3.34
N THR A 78 5.93 0.54 2.75
CA THR A 78 6.66 1.80 2.95
C THR A 78 5.92 2.98 2.32
N LYS A 79 5.40 2.83 1.10
CA LYS A 79 4.72 3.90 0.36
C LYS A 79 3.35 4.23 0.93
N CYS A 80 2.61 3.20 1.36
CA CYS A 80 1.25 3.37 1.86
C CYS A 80 1.15 3.44 3.38
N ASN A 81 2.29 3.35 4.08
CA ASN A 81 2.33 3.26 5.54
C ASN A 81 1.37 2.16 6.05
N ALA A 82 1.44 0.99 5.42
CA ALA A 82 0.53 -0.11 5.70
C ALA A 82 0.74 -0.64 7.13
N ARG A 83 -0.33 -1.10 7.76
CA ARG A 83 -0.27 -1.79 9.05
C ARG A 83 0.58 -3.04 8.89
N GLU A 84 1.50 -3.24 9.82
CA GLU A 84 2.18 -4.52 9.92
C GLU A 84 1.14 -5.61 10.23
N ASP A 85 1.26 -6.76 9.58
CA ASP A 85 0.65 -7.98 10.08
C ASP A 85 1.37 -8.33 11.37
N SER A 86 0.99 -7.65 12.45
CA SER A 86 1.20 -8.17 13.79
C SER A 86 0.46 -9.50 13.85
N GLU A 87 1.17 -10.60 13.63
CA GLU A 87 0.84 -11.91 14.18
C GLU A 87 0.90 -11.85 15.72
N GLU A 88 0.21 -10.89 16.34
CA GLU A 88 -0.14 -10.98 17.75
C GLU A 88 -1.20 -12.09 17.86
N GLY A 89 -0.69 -13.32 17.96
CA GLY A 89 -1.34 -14.37 18.69
C GLY A 89 -1.68 -13.86 20.09
N ALA A 90 -2.90 -13.36 20.24
CA ALA A 90 -3.58 -13.16 21.50
C ALA A 90 -4.77 -14.13 21.58
N LEU A 91 -4.48 -15.43 21.48
CA LEU A 91 -5.22 -16.44 22.24
C LEU A 91 -4.32 -16.87 23.39
N GLY A 92 -4.18 -15.94 24.34
CA GLY A 92 -3.89 -16.31 25.72
C GLY A 92 -5.08 -17.11 26.24
N LEU A 93 -4.80 -18.33 26.69
CA LEU A 93 -5.66 -19.13 27.56
C LEU A 93 -6.00 -18.33 28.82
N GLU A 94 -7.26 -18.42 29.26
CA GLU A 94 -7.82 -18.28 30.62
C GLU A 94 -9.35 -18.14 30.39
N ASP A 95 -10.23 -19.08 30.74
CA ASP A 95 -10.38 -19.91 31.94
C ASP A 95 -10.87 -21.34 31.58
#